data_AF-A0A382HUV1-F1
#
_entry.id   AF-A0A382HUV1-F1
#
_cell.length_a   1.000
_cell.length_b   1.000
_cell.length_c   1.000
_cell.angle_alpha   90.00
_cell.angle_beta   90.00
_cell.angle_gamma   90.00
#
_symmetry.space_group_name_H-M   'P 1'
#
loop_
_entity.id
_entity.type
_entity.pdbx_description
1 polymer ?
#
loop_
_entity_poly.entity_id
_entity_poly.type
_entity_poly.pdbx_seq_one_letter_code
_entity_poly.pdbx_strand_id
1 'polypeptide(L)'
;MKLLINGKEETVSCMGETLGDLVLHIEKEGVVQGNVVRSIQIDGKESSPDSSVARKTPLSEIETLEIEISTLSDIVNKNIENADAYLIRLIPGIEKSVELFRMGNEQEANKFFIN
;
A
#
# COMPACT_ATOMS: atom_id res chain seq x y z
N MET A 1 23.93 7.25 3.09
CA MET A 1 22.61 6.83 2.61
C MET A 1 21.81 8.05 2.15
N LYS A 2 21.27 8.00 0.94
CA LYS A 2 20.21 8.89 0.45
C LYS A 2 18.86 8.30 0.84
N LEU A 3 18.01 9.06 1.53
CA LEU A 3 16.70 8.62 1.98
C LEU A 3 15.59 9.33 1.18
N LEU A 4 14.67 8.55 0.64
CA LEU A 4 13.44 9.04 0.04
C LEU A 4 12.24 8.53 0.84
N ILE A 5 11.35 9.43 1.22
CA ILE A 5 10.06 9.09 1.84
C ILE A 5 8.96 9.57 0.89
N ASN A 6 8.11 8.65 0.43
CA ASN A 6 7.06 8.94 -0.56
C ASN A 6 7.62 9.69 -1.80
N GLY A 7 8.79 9.27 -2.29
CA GLY A 7 9.47 9.85 -3.44
C GLY A 7 10.14 11.22 -3.21
N LYS A 8 10.07 11.77 -1.98
CA LYS A 8 10.74 13.02 -1.61
C LYS A 8 12.01 12.73 -0.83
N GLU A 9 13.10 13.40 -1.20
CA GLU A 9 14.35 13.29 -0.47
C GLU A 9 14.21 13.94 0.91
N GLU A 10 14.52 13.17 1.95
CA GLU A 10 14.34 13.56 3.35
C GLU A 10 15.63 13.33 4.13
N THR A 11 15.84 14.12 5.19
CA THR A 11 16.97 13.93 6.12
C THR A 11 16.41 13.54 7.48
N VAL A 12 16.66 12.31 7.92
CA VAL A 12 16.23 11.81 9.22
C VAL A 12 17.45 11.60 10.11
N SER A 13 17.39 12.16 11.32
CA SER A 13 18.38 11.87 12.37
C SER A 13 17.83 10.74 13.23
N CYS A 14 18.17 9.50 12.88
CA CYS A 14 17.88 8.35 13.73
C CYS A 14 19.09 8.02 14.61
N MET A 15 18.86 7.74 15.88
CA MET A 15 19.91 7.31 16.82
C MET A 15 20.30 5.83 16.64
N GLY A 16 19.53 5.07 15.86
CA GLY A 16 19.78 3.65 15.58
C GLY A 16 20.68 3.43 14.37
N GLU A 17 21.29 2.25 14.31
CA GLU A 17 22.27 1.88 13.29
C GLU A 17 21.68 1.01 12.17
N THR A 18 20.50 0.42 12.40
CA THR A 18 19.89 -0.55 11.48
C THR A 18 18.64 0.00 10.78
N LEU A 19 18.27 -0.61 9.65
CA LEU A 19 17.01 -0.32 8.98
C LEU A 19 15.80 -0.52 9.91
N GLY A 20 15.84 -1.54 10.77
CA GLY A 20 14.77 -1.80 11.74
C GLY A 20 14.57 -0.65 12.73
N ASP A 21 15.66 -0.03 13.19
CA ASP A 21 15.59 1.14 14.08
C ASP A 21 15.00 2.36 13.37
N LEU A 22 15.38 2.58 12.11
CA LEU A 22 14.84 3.67 11.30
C LEU A 22 13.35 3.48 11.03
N VAL A 23 12.93 2.26 10.66
CA VAL A 23 11.50 1.93 10.46
C VAL A 23 10.71 2.19 11.74
N LEU A 24 11.19 1.70 12.88
CA LEU A 24 10.54 1.94 14.18
C LEU A 24 10.47 3.43 14.53
N HIS A 25 11.52 4.19 14.25
CA HIS A 25 11.55 5.63 14.46
C HIS A 25 10.52 6.33 13.56
N ILE A 26 10.41 5.96 12.29
CA ILE A 26 9.42 6.52 11.36
C ILE A 26 7.98 6.22 11.82
N GLU A 27 7.73 5.00 12.30
CA GLU A 27 6.39 4.58 12.77
C GLU A 27 5.99 5.24 14.11
N LYS A 28 6.94 5.42 15.03
CA LYS A 28 6.65 5.88 16.40
C LYS A 28 6.88 7.36 16.65
N GLU A 29 7.90 7.94 16.01
CA GLU A 29 8.47 9.25 16.36
C GLU A 29 8.60 10.21 15.16
N GLY A 30 8.46 9.70 13.93
CA GLY A 30 8.65 10.44 12.69
C GLY A 30 7.48 11.37 12.29
N VAL A 31 7.68 12.04 11.13
CA VAL A 31 7.01 13.24 10.55
C VAL A 31 5.50 13.40 10.79
N VAL A 32 4.75 12.31 10.97
CA VAL A 32 3.37 12.32 11.50
C VAL A 32 3.18 11.05 12.33
N GLN A 33 2.85 11.17 13.62
CA GLN A 33 2.60 10.01 14.47
C GLN A 33 1.45 9.16 13.90
N GLY A 34 1.63 7.83 13.80
CA GLY A 34 0.63 6.92 13.23
C GLY A 34 0.82 6.58 11.74
N ASN A 35 2.01 6.83 11.20
CA ASN A 35 2.43 6.32 9.90
C ASN A 35 2.68 4.82 9.94
N VAL A 36 2.32 4.13 8.86
CA VAL A 36 2.60 2.72 8.59
C VAL A 36 3.51 2.66 7.38
N VAL A 37 4.62 1.93 7.50
CA VAL A 37 5.50 1.65 6.36
C VAL A 37 4.84 0.61 5.45
N ARG A 38 4.58 0.98 4.20
CA ARG A 38 3.93 0.09 3.21
C ARG A 38 4.94 -0.72 2.40
N SER A 39 6.02 -0.07 1.99
CA SER A 39 7.06 -0.69 1.17
C SER A 39 8.42 -0.07 1.50
N ILE A 40 9.46 -0.87 1.27
CA ILE A 40 10.84 -0.44 1.39
C ILE A 40 11.58 -0.88 0.14
N GLN A 41 12.38 -0.01 -0.44
CA GLN A 41 13.36 -0.36 -1.47
C GLN A 41 14.77 -0.02 -0.97
N ILE A 42 15.63 -1.03 -1.01
CA ILE A 42 17.04 -0.94 -0.63
C ILE A 42 17.85 -1.03 -1.92
N ASP A 43 18.54 0.04 -2.27
CA ASP A 43 19.35 0.13 -3.50
C ASP A 43 18.57 -0.27 -4.76
N GLY A 44 17.33 0.23 -4.84
CA GLY A 44 16.40 -0.03 -5.95
C GLY A 44 15.77 -1.43 -5.96
N LYS A 45 15.99 -2.26 -4.93
CA LYS A 45 15.36 -3.58 -4.79
C LYS A 45 14.30 -3.57 -3.71
N GLU A 46 13.10 -4.00 -4.09
CA GLU A 46 11.98 -4.09 -3.17
C GLU A 46 12.25 -5.13 -2.07
N SER A 47 11.94 -4.74 -0.84
CA SER A 47 12.09 -5.52 0.37
C SER A 47 10.83 -5.38 1.22
N SER A 48 10.39 -6.50 1.80
CA SER A 48 9.29 -6.45 2.75
C SER A 48 9.69 -5.63 3.99
N PRO A 49 8.83 -4.71 4.46
CA PRO A 49 9.05 -4.00 5.72
C PRO A 49 9.26 -4.94 6.90
N ASP A 50 8.68 -6.14 6.88
CA ASP A 50 8.74 -7.12 7.97
C ASP A 50 9.86 -8.17 7.78
N SER A 51 10.68 -8.02 6.75
CA SER A 51 11.83 -8.90 6.53
C SER A 51 12.83 -8.77 7.68
N SER A 52 13.00 -9.85 8.44
CA SER A 52 13.96 -9.90 9.55
C SER A 52 15.41 -9.73 9.08
N VAL A 53 15.69 -10.10 7.83
CA VAL A 53 17.01 -9.90 7.21
C VAL A 53 17.21 -8.43 6.87
N ALA A 54 16.24 -7.81 6.18
CA ALA A 54 16.34 -6.41 5.79
C ALA A 54 16.40 -5.48 7.01
N ARG A 55 15.60 -5.74 8.05
CA ARG A 55 15.60 -4.94 9.28
C ARG A 55 16.93 -4.96 10.03
N LYS A 56 17.78 -5.97 9.83
CA LYS A 56 19.11 -6.06 10.45
C LYS A 56 20.21 -5.41 9.62
N THR A 57 19.92 -5.01 8.38
CA THR A 57 20.89 -4.35 7.52
C THR A 57 21.31 -3.01 8.16
N PRO A 58 22.62 -2.79 8.37
CA PRO A 58 23.13 -1.51 8.83
C PRO A 58 22.83 -0.40 7.81
N LEU A 59 22.41 0.78 8.29
CA LEU A 59 22.13 1.93 7.44
C LEU A 59 23.37 2.43 6.68
N SER A 60 24.56 2.17 7.22
CA SER A 60 25.84 2.47 6.59
C SER A 60 26.12 1.63 5.34
N GLU A 61 25.51 0.46 5.21
CA GLU A 61 25.63 -0.44 4.05
C GLU A 61 24.63 -0.10 2.94
N ILE A 62 23.70 0.83 3.20
CA ILE A 62 22.66 1.23 2.26
C ILE A 62 23.06 2.54 1.57
N GLU A 63 23.19 2.51 0.25
CA GLU A 63 23.48 3.71 -0.53
C GLU A 63 22.20 4.54 -0.69
N THR A 64 21.11 3.88 -1.07
CA THR A 64 19.80 4.48 -1.36
C THR A 64 18.68 3.71 -0.68
N LEU A 65 17.87 4.42 0.09
CA LEU A 65 16.72 3.88 0.77
C LEU A 65 15.47 4.65 0.35
N GLU A 66 14.48 3.95 -0.17
CA GLU A 66 13.16 4.52 -0.45
C GLU A 66 12.10 3.82 0.41
N ILE A 67 11.27 4.62 1.06
CA ILE A 67 10.23 4.16 1.98
C ILE A 67 8.91 4.80 1.56
N GLU A 68 7.90 3.98 1.34
CA GLU A 68 6.53 4.49 1.25
C GLU A 68 5.84 4.37 2.60
N ILE A 69 5.24 5.48 3.04
CA ILE A 69 4.47 5.55 4.27
C ILE A 69 3.04 6.03 3.97
N SER A 70 2.09 5.59 4.78
CA SER A 70 0.72 6.10 4.77
C SER A 70 0.21 6.18 6.19
N THR A 71 -0.67 7.14 6.48
CA THR A 71 -1.35 7.12 7.78
C THR A 71 -2.39 6.01 7.81
N LEU A 72 -2.76 5.54 9.01
CA LEU A 72 -3.90 4.61 9.14
C LEU A 72 -5.18 5.20 8.51
N SER A 73 -5.40 6.51 8.66
CA SER A 73 -6.55 7.18 8.06
C SER A 73 -6.52 7.11 6.54
N ASP A 74 -5.36 7.32 5.90
CA ASP A 74 -5.22 7.21 4.45
C ASP A 74 -5.51 5.78 3.98
N ILE A 75 -5.01 4.78 4.70
CA ILE A 75 -5.27 3.37 4.40
C ILE A 75 -6.77 3.07 4.47
N VAL A 76 -7.44 3.51 5.55
CA VAL A 76 -8.89 3.30 5.72
C VAL A 76 -9.66 4.00 4.61
N ASN A 77 -9.38 5.28 4.36
CA ASN A 77 -10.05 6.06 3.32
C ASN A 77 -9.87 5.42 1.94
N LYS A 78 -8.66 4.98 1.59
CA LYS A 78 -8.38 4.31 0.32
C LYS A 78 -9.18 3.02 0.15
N ASN A 79 -9.31 2.24 1.21
CA ASN A 79 -10.11 1.01 1.18
C ASN A 79 -11.60 1.30 1.03
N ILE A 80 -12.12 2.34 1.69
CA ILE A 80 -13.52 2.78 1.54
C ILE A 80 -13.78 3.26 0.11
N GLU A 81 -12.89 4.08 -0.45
CA GLU A 81 -12.97 4.54 -1.86
C GLU A 81 -12.96 3.36 -2.85
N ASN A 82 -12.08 2.38 -2.63
CA ASN A 82 -12.01 1.20 -3.48
C ASN A 82 -13.30 0.36 -3.39
N ALA A 83 -13.86 0.21 -2.19
CA ALA A 83 -15.12 -0.51 -1.99
C ALA A 83 -16.29 0.22 -2.66
N ASP A 84 -16.37 1.54 -2.53
CA ASP A 84 -17.38 2.36 -3.19
C ASP A 84 -17.29 2.23 -4.72
N ALA A 85 -16.11 2.40 -5.29
CA ALA A 85 -15.88 2.24 -6.73
C ALA A 85 -16.23 0.83 -7.24
N TYR A 86 -15.96 -0.20 -6.43
CA TYR A 86 -16.36 -1.57 -6.74
C TYR A 86 -17.88 -1.73 -6.75
N LEU A 87 -18.57 -1.22 -5.72
CA LEU A 87 -20.03 -1.30 -5.61
C LEU A 87 -20.73 -0.55 -6.74
N ILE A 88 -20.23 0.64 -7.12
CA ILE A 88 -20.72 1.42 -8.27
C ILE A 88 -20.66 0.62 -9.57
N ARG A 89 -19.69 -0.28 -9.73
CA ARG A 89 -19.57 -1.15 -10.92
C ARG A 89 -20.39 -2.43 -10.78
N LEU A 90 -20.44 -3.02 -9.59
CA LEU A 90 -21.08 -4.31 -9.35
C LEU A 90 -22.61 -4.21 -9.40
N ILE A 91 -23.19 -3.21 -8.73
CA ILE A 91 -24.65 -3.09 -8.59
C ILE A 91 -25.34 -2.99 -9.96
N PRO A 92 -24.93 -2.09 -10.89
CA PRO A 92 -25.55 -2.00 -12.20
C PRO A 92 -25.37 -3.28 -13.04
N GLY A 93 -24.26 -4.01 -12.87
CA GLY A 93 -24.05 -5.29 -13.52
C GLY A 93 -25.05 -6.35 -13.06
N ILE A 94 -25.31 -6.43 -11.76
CA ILE A 94 -26.33 -7.31 -11.18
C ILE A 94 -27.72 -6.91 -11.68
N GLU A 95 -28.06 -5.62 -11.60
CA GLU A 95 -29.36 -5.10 -12.07
C GLU A 95 -29.58 -5.45 -13.55
N LYS A 96 -28.55 -5.24 -14.39
CA LYS A 96 -28.63 -5.53 -15.82
C LYS A 96 -28.80 -7.02 -16.09
N SER A 97 -28.10 -7.86 -15.35
CA SER A 97 -28.25 -9.30 -15.47
C SER A 97 -29.65 -9.77 -15.09
N VAL A 98 -30.26 -9.19 -14.05
CA VAL A 98 -31.63 -9.53 -13.64
C VAL A 98 -32.63 -9.16 -14.73
N GLU A 99 -32.47 -8.00 -15.38
CA GLU A 99 -33.29 -7.62 -16.53
C GLU A 99 -33.18 -8.63 -17.67
N LEU A 100 -31.96 -9.03 -18.03
CA LEU A 100 -31.71 -9.98 -19.12
C LEU A 100 -32.37 -11.35 -18.84
N PHE A 101 -32.29 -11.84 -17.60
CA PHE A 101 -33.02 -13.06 -17.21
C PHE A 101 -34.53 -12.90 -17.34
N ARG A 102 -35.10 -11.78 -16.89
CA ARG A 102 -36.55 -11.50 -17.03
C ARG A 102 -37.00 -11.47 -18.48
N MET A 103 -36.13 -11.05 -19.39
CA MET A 103 -36.38 -11.02 -20.83
C MET A 103 -36.12 -12.37 -21.53
N GLY A 104 -35.69 -13.40 -20.81
CA GLY A 104 -35.32 -14.71 -21.36
C GLY A 104 -33.99 -14.73 -22.12
N ASN A 105 -33.15 -13.70 -21.97
CA ASN A 105 -31.84 -13.60 -22.61
C ASN A 105 -30.72 -14.11 -21.69
N GLU A 106 -30.77 -15.40 -21.36
CA GLU A 106 -29.88 -16.03 -20.38
C GLU A 106 -28.41 -16.06 -20.81
N GLN A 107 -28.13 -16.21 -22.11
CA GLN A 107 -26.75 -16.21 -22.63
C GLN A 107 -26.05 -14.86 -22.40
N GLU A 108 -26.77 -13.75 -22.57
CA GLU A 108 -26.21 -12.42 -22.32
C GLU A 108 -26.12 -12.14 -20.82
N ALA A 109 -27.09 -12.59 -20.02
CA ALA A 109 -27.04 -12.49 -18.56
C ALA A 109 -25.81 -13.19 -17.97
N ASN A 110 -25.47 -14.38 -18.46
CA ASN A 110 -24.36 -15.18 -17.93
C ASN A 110 -22.98 -14.53 -18.12
N LYS A 111 -22.82 -13.61 -19.07
CA LYS A 111 -21.58 -12.83 -19.23
C LYS A 111 -21.27 -11.91 -18.05
N PHE A 112 -22.25 -11.62 -17.20
CA PHE A 112 -22.06 -10.81 -15.99
C PHE A 112 -21.63 -11.64 -14.77
N PHE A 113 -21.63 -12.98 -14.85
CA PHE A 113 -21.20 -13.88 -13.77
C PHE A 113 -19.97 -14.72 -14.10
N ILE A 114 -19.66 -14.91 -15.38
CA ILE A 114 -18.49 -15.69 -15.82
C ILE A 114 -17.34 -14.71 -16.08
N ASN A 115 -16.43 -14.61 -15.10
CA ASN A 115 -15.05 -14.20 -15.31
C ASN A 115 -14.17 -15.44 -15.34
#